data_AF-A0A953ZBK2-F1
#
_entry.id   AF-A0A953ZBK2-F1
#
_cell.length_a   1.000
_cell.length_b   1.000
_cell.length_c   1.000
_cell.angle_alpha   90.00
_cell.angle_beta   90.00
_cell.angle_gamma   90.00
#
_symmetry.space_group_name_H-M   'P 1'
#
loop_
_entity.id
_entity.type
_entity.pdbx_description
1 polymer ?
#
loop_
_entity_poly.entity_id
_entity_poly.type
_entity_poly.pdbx_seq_one_letter_code
_entity_poly.pdbx_strand_id
1 'polypeptide(L)'
;MIRLSYALVAILGSPLLVATASAQVVFDPNVGTGLSLGDDAMSRGNALGFGFAFPNGATVTAIDIDSNGRILPPGSRLSDPTASIGELLANGTSICPLWSDLDPSAAAADDVYFHAYNNGSHLVAVITWKDVVEAGQTTPFTVQVVLRDDNSFSMWWSATAPAGSSLVGMSAGANGADPGVSNLNCGPLLSTSGEPTLYETFAAGSFDLAGNGINWLPFGGGVYAVSTPFVGTCVPPVPPTQARMTGVGCGGVSTPRAVDYVPDGSGGYHVLESTNVFDPNVGSSIGIVTDEGIAVAPLGFSFTMPSGT
;
A
#
# COMPACT_ATOMS: atom_id res chain seq x y z
N MET A 1 -11.33 25.18 -70.08
CA MET A 1 -11.76 24.18 -69.08
C MET A 1 -10.68 24.15 -68.00
N ILE A 2 -10.87 24.91 -66.92
CA ILE A 2 -9.87 25.15 -65.87
C ILE A 2 -10.15 24.17 -64.72
N ARG A 3 -9.21 23.26 -64.44
CA ARG A 3 -9.32 22.33 -63.31
C ARG A 3 -8.67 22.96 -62.07
N LEU A 4 -9.51 23.40 -61.13
CA LEU A 4 -9.11 23.82 -59.79
C LEU A 4 -8.93 22.55 -58.95
N SER A 5 -7.70 22.30 -58.49
CA SER A 5 -7.38 21.16 -57.62
C SER A 5 -7.45 21.62 -56.18
N TYR A 6 -8.40 21.07 -55.41
CA TYR A 6 -8.52 21.31 -53.98
C TYR A 6 -7.46 20.50 -53.23
N ALA A 7 -6.53 21.19 -52.56
CA ALA A 7 -5.60 20.57 -51.63
C ALA A 7 -6.34 20.30 -50.30
N LEU A 8 -6.63 19.04 -50.03
CA LEU A 8 -7.13 18.56 -48.74
C LEU A 8 -5.97 18.66 -47.73
N VAL A 9 -6.00 19.67 -46.86
CA VAL A 9 -5.06 19.80 -45.74
C VAL A 9 -5.54 18.89 -44.61
N ALA A 10 -4.92 17.71 -44.50
CA ALA A 10 -5.12 16.82 -43.36
C ALA A 10 -4.41 17.42 -42.14
N ILE A 11 -5.17 17.99 -41.21
CA ILE A 11 -4.67 18.41 -39.89
C ILE A 11 -4.44 17.12 -39.08
N LEU A 12 -3.18 16.68 -39.01
CA LEU A 12 -2.74 15.65 -38.07
C LEU A 12 -2.89 16.20 -36.64
N GLY A 13 -4.02 15.91 -36.01
CA GLY A 13 -4.18 16.09 -34.57
C GLY A 13 -3.27 15.10 -33.85
N SER A 14 -2.14 15.58 -33.33
CA SER A 14 -1.32 14.81 -32.40
C SER A 14 -2.18 14.42 -31.20
N PRO A 15 -2.36 13.12 -30.89
CA PRO A 15 -2.99 12.75 -29.64
C PRO A 15 -2.09 13.25 -28.52
N LEU A 16 -2.63 14.16 -27.71
CA LEU A 16 -2.03 14.54 -26.45
C LEU A 16 -2.04 13.27 -25.59
N LEU A 17 -0.92 12.53 -25.59
CA LEU A 17 -0.67 11.48 -24.61
C LEU A 17 -0.62 12.19 -23.25
N VAL A 18 -1.75 12.17 -22.54
CA VAL A 18 -1.77 12.43 -21.11
C VAL A 18 -0.99 11.28 -20.50
N ALA A 19 0.33 11.46 -20.36
CA ALA A 19 1.11 10.66 -19.44
C ALA A 19 0.47 10.89 -18.07
N THR A 20 -0.27 9.90 -17.59
CA THR A 20 -0.57 9.80 -16.17
C THR A 20 0.78 9.83 -15.49
N ALA A 21 1.13 10.97 -14.89
CA ALA A 21 2.25 11.06 -13.99
C ALA A 21 1.99 10.02 -12.91
N SER A 22 2.64 8.86 -13.02
CA SER A 22 2.74 7.93 -11.91
C SER A 22 3.24 8.76 -10.74
N ALA A 23 2.44 8.90 -9.69
CA ALA A 23 2.81 9.66 -8.51
C ALA A 23 4.23 9.23 -8.14
N GLN A 24 5.17 10.15 -8.31
CA GLN A 24 6.55 9.85 -8.02
C GLN A 24 6.59 9.48 -6.55
N VAL A 25 7.13 8.30 -6.29
CA VAL A 25 7.49 7.84 -4.96
C VAL A 25 8.46 8.87 -4.38
N VAL A 26 7.99 9.64 -3.39
CA VAL A 26 8.78 10.71 -2.77
C VAL A 26 8.60 10.59 -1.26
N PHE A 27 9.72 10.40 -0.56
CA PHE A 27 9.79 10.55 0.89
C PHE A 27 9.18 11.90 1.30
N ASP A 28 8.35 11.90 2.33
CA ASP A 28 7.86 13.15 2.89
C ASP A 28 9.04 13.93 3.46
N PRO A 29 9.29 15.16 2.99
CA PRO A 29 10.41 15.97 3.46
C PRO A 29 10.23 16.49 4.89
N ASN A 30 9.01 16.45 5.44
CA ASN A 30 8.70 17.00 6.76
C ASN A 30 8.87 15.94 7.87
N VAL A 31 10.09 15.39 8.00
CA VAL A 31 10.38 14.28 8.93
C VAL A 31 10.33 14.66 10.41
N GLY A 32 10.40 15.95 10.75
CA GLY A 32 10.20 16.48 12.10
C GLY A 32 11.43 16.41 13.00
N THR A 33 11.24 15.91 14.22
CA THR A 33 12.26 15.94 15.29
C THR A 33 12.94 14.59 15.42
N GLY A 34 14.27 14.59 15.53
CA GLY A 34 15.05 13.39 15.84
C GLY A 34 14.73 12.89 17.24
N LEU A 35 14.55 11.58 17.37
CA LEU A 35 14.20 10.91 18.62
C LEU A 35 15.44 10.56 19.46
N SER A 36 16.64 10.73 18.90
CA SER A 36 17.92 10.40 19.52
C SER A 36 17.95 8.95 20.00
N LEU A 37 17.51 8.03 19.14
CA LEU A 37 17.53 6.61 19.46
C LEU A 37 18.95 6.06 19.34
N GLY A 38 19.33 5.24 20.32
CA GLY A 38 20.52 4.41 20.25
C GLY A 38 20.22 3.06 19.60
N ASP A 39 21.25 2.23 19.56
CA ASP A 39 21.11 0.78 19.38
C ASP A 39 20.15 0.18 20.42
N ASP A 40 19.30 -0.75 19.99
CA ASP A 40 18.26 -1.41 20.79
C ASP A 40 17.41 -0.47 21.69
N ALA A 41 17.01 0.68 21.14
CA ALA A 41 16.26 1.71 21.86
C ALA A 41 14.80 1.86 21.39
N MET A 42 13.95 2.33 22.30
CA MET A 42 12.54 2.64 22.02
C MET A 42 12.23 4.10 22.34
N SER A 43 11.58 4.80 21.42
CA SER A 43 10.86 6.05 21.73
C SER A 43 9.41 5.71 22.05
N ARG A 44 8.89 6.18 23.19
CA ARG A 44 7.56 5.78 23.68
C ARG A 44 6.57 6.92 23.72
N GLY A 45 5.31 6.62 23.46
CA GLY A 45 4.20 7.56 23.61
C GLY A 45 4.25 8.74 22.63
N ASN A 46 4.76 8.52 21.42
CA ASN A 46 4.82 9.54 20.37
C ASN A 46 3.38 9.88 19.92
N ALA A 47 2.89 11.06 20.29
CA ALA A 47 1.51 11.45 20.06
C ALA A 47 1.22 11.66 18.56
N LEU A 48 0.20 10.97 18.04
CA LEU A 48 -0.20 11.06 16.64
C LEU A 48 -1.02 12.32 16.34
N GLY A 49 -1.74 12.85 17.33
CA GLY A 49 -2.70 13.95 17.13
C GLY A 49 -4.01 13.54 16.47
N PHE A 50 -4.18 12.25 16.15
CA PHE A 50 -5.40 11.63 15.64
C PHE A 50 -5.53 10.19 16.13
N GLY A 51 -6.70 9.56 15.94
CA GLY A 51 -6.89 8.14 16.20
C GLY A 51 -6.47 7.31 14.99
N PHE A 52 -5.63 6.30 15.19
CA PHE A 52 -5.18 5.37 14.15
C PHE A 52 -5.49 3.92 14.56
N ALA A 53 -6.15 3.16 13.69
CA ALA A 53 -6.43 1.75 13.90
C ALA A 53 -5.21 0.90 13.53
N PHE A 54 -4.64 0.20 14.52
CA PHE A 54 -3.60 -0.81 14.29
C PHE A 54 -4.18 -2.06 13.61
N PRO A 55 -3.33 -2.97 13.09
CA PRO A 55 -3.77 -4.21 12.45
C PRO A 55 -4.78 -5.02 13.27
N ASN A 56 -4.64 -5.14 14.59
CA ASN A 56 -5.64 -5.82 15.43
C ASN A 56 -6.98 -5.07 15.61
N GLY A 57 -7.20 -3.97 14.90
CA GLY A 57 -8.39 -3.13 14.98
C GLY A 57 -8.41 -2.15 16.16
N ALA A 58 -7.43 -2.20 17.07
CA ALA A 58 -7.38 -1.27 18.18
C ALA A 58 -7.00 0.14 17.71
N THR A 59 -7.82 1.13 18.06
CA THR A 59 -7.50 2.55 17.81
C THR A 59 -6.58 3.09 18.89
N VAL A 60 -5.46 3.69 18.49
CA VAL A 60 -4.50 4.35 19.36
C VAL A 60 -4.34 5.82 18.98
N THR A 61 -3.89 6.64 19.93
CA THR A 61 -3.60 8.07 19.71
C THR A 61 -2.13 8.42 19.90
N ALA A 62 -1.31 7.42 20.21
CA ALA A 62 0.14 7.49 20.32
C ALA A 62 0.74 6.15 19.91
N ILE A 63 2.03 6.15 19.55
CA ILE A 63 2.78 4.95 19.16
C ILE A 63 4.13 4.87 19.86
N ASP A 64 4.65 3.66 19.98
CA ASP A 64 6.03 3.41 20.33
C ASP A 64 6.81 3.09 19.05
N ILE A 65 8.02 3.64 18.91
CA ILE A 65 8.88 3.52 17.74
C ILE A 65 10.17 2.83 18.19
N ASP A 66 10.49 1.73 17.51
CA ASP A 66 11.66 0.90 17.76
C ASP A 66 12.83 1.32 16.85
N SER A 67 14.05 1.41 17.40
CA SER A 67 15.27 1.62 16.59
C SER A 67 15.38 0.55 15.51
N ASN A 68 14.98 -0.68 15.84
CA ASN A 68 14.99 -1.88 15.00
C ASN A 68 13.85 -1.95 13.95
N GLY A 69 13.32 -0.80 13.52
CA GLY A 69 12.44 -0.70 12.36
C GLY A 69 11.01 -1.24 12.56
N ARG A 70 10.48 -1.12 13.79
CA ARG A 70 9.09 -1.46 14.14
C ARG A 70 8.32 -0.27 14.70
N ILE A 71 7.00 -0.30 14.49
CA ILE A 71 6.02 0.60 15.09
C ILE A 71 5.03 -0.25 15.87
N LEU A 72 4.80 0.12 17.14
CA LEU A 72 4.02 -0.64 18.09
C LEU A 72 2.94 0.25 18.75
N PRO A 73 1.85 -0.33 19.28
CA PRO A 73 0.93 0.37 20.16
C PRO A 73 1.66 0.92 21.40
N PRO A 74 1.12 1.96 22.05
CA PRO A 74 1.76 2.58 23.19
C PRO A 74 1.79 1.63 24.39
N GLY A 75 2.90 1.65 25.14
CA GLY A 75 3.12 0.77 26.30
C GLY A 75 3.68 -0.60 25.92
N SER A 76 4.22 -0.74 24.72
CA SER A 76 4.82 -1.97 24.22
C SER A 76 6.21 -2.23 24.81
N ARG A 77 6.73 -3.42 24.52
CA ARG A 77 7.91 -4.05 25.15
C ARG A 77 9.25 -3.36 24.79
N LEU A 78 10.34 -4.05 25.11
CA LEU A 78 11.71 -3.70 24.77
C LEU A 78 11.91 -3.69 23.24
N SER A 79 12.96 -3.00 22.81
CA SER A 79 13.49 -3.12 21.45
C SER A 79 13.90 -4.57 21.16
N ASP A 80 13.89 -4.96 19.89
CA ASP A 80 14.17 -6.33 19.46
C ASP A 80 14.85 -6.33 18.08
N PRO A 81 16.13 -6.72 18.01
CA PRO A 81 16.88 -6.76 16.75
C PRO A 81 16.65 -8.07 15.97
N THR A 82 15.93 -9.04 16.53
CA THR A 82 15.85 -10.41 16.00
C THR A 82 14.53 -10.69 15.30
N ALA A 83 14.35 -10.16 14.09
CA ALA A 83 13.13 -10.37 13.31
C ALA A 83 12.81 -11.87 13.10
N SER A 84 11.63 -12.30 13.54
CA SER A 84 11.14 -13.66 13.31
C SER A 84 9.63 -13.71 13.08
N ILE A 85 9.20 -14.66 12.25
CA ILE A 85 7.77 -14.92 11.99
C ILE A 85 7.07 -15.34 13.28
N GLY A 86 7.72 -16.18 14.08
CA GLY A 86 7.17 -16.66 15.35
C GLY A 86 6.85 -15.50 16.30
N GLU A 87 7.73 -14.52 16.40
CA GLU A 87 7.50 -13.33 17.23
C GLU A 87 6.51 -12.36 16.62
N LEU A 88 6.54 -12.15 15.29
CA LEU A 88 5.54 -11.34 14.59
C LEU A 88 4.12 -11.83 14.92
N LEU A 89 3.91 -13.15 14.88
CA LEU A 89 2.60 -13.77 15.11
C LEU A 89 2.25 -13.89 16.58
N ALA A 90 3.20 -14.21 17.46
CA ALA A 90 2.93 -14.50 18.87
C ALA A 90 2.87 -13.24 19.76
N ASN A 91 3.56 -12.17 19.39
CA ASN A 91 3.59 -10.94 20.18
C ASN A 91 2.37 -10.05 19.88
N GLY A 92 2.43 -8.79 20.31
CA GLY A 92 1.39 -7.81 20.05
C GLY A 92 1.38 -7.35 18.59
N THR A 93 0.29 -6.68 18.20
CA THR A 93 0.14 -6.05 16.89
C THR A 93 1.33 -5.13 16.57
N SER A 94 1.78 -5.14 15.32
CA SER A 94 2.95 -4.36 14.89
C SER A 94 2.86 -3.98 13.41
N ILE A 95 3.50 -2.88 13.08
CA ILE A 95 3.80 -2.47 11.70
C ILE A 95 5.33 -2.46 11.58
N CYS A 96 5.85 -3.28 10.68
CA CYS A 96 7.28 -3.52 10.49
C CYS A 96 7.69 -3.02 9.10
N PRO A 97 8.01 -1.72 8.92
CA PRO A 97 8.50 -1.24 7.64
C PRO A 97 9.86 -1.84 7.27
N LEU A 98 10.69 -2.20 8.25
CA LEU A 98 11.91 -2.97 8.05
C LEU A 98 12.40 -3.47 9.41
N TRP A 99 11.84 -4.57 9.91
CA TRP A 99 12.32 -5.16 11.15
C TRP A 99 13.64 -5.89 10.91
N SER A 100 14.73 -5.35 11.46
CA SER A 100 16.11 -5.87 11.42
C SER A 100 16.87 -5.32 12.63
N ASP A 101 18.14 -5.69 12.77
CA ASP A 101 19.09 -5.21 13.77
C ASP A 101 19.68 -3.85 13.31
N LEU A 102 19.01 -2.74 13.64
CA LEU A 102 19.34 -1.39 13.19
C LEU A 102 19.97 -0.57 14.31
N ASP A 103 21.03 0.17 13.96
CA ASP A 103 21.76 1.05 14.88
C ASP A 103 21.71 2.51 14.39
N PRO A 104 20.72 3.31 14.86
CA PRO A 104 20.67 4.74 14.57
C PRO A 104 21.79 5.56 15.24
N SER A 105 22.54 4.97 16.19
CA SER A 105 23.67 5.65 16.86
C SER A 105 25.03 5.36 16.23
N ALA A 106 25.09 4.51 15.20
CA ALA A 106 26.33 4.23 14.50
C ALA A 106 26.93 5.51 13.90
N ALA A 107 28.26 5.57 13.77
CA ALA A 107 28.94 6.76 13.28
C ALA A 107 28.56 7.18 11.84
N ALA A 108 28.04 6.25 11.05
CA ALA A 108 27.57 6.49 9.68
C ALA A 108 26.06 6.74 9.61
N ALA A 109 25.33 6.64 10.74
CA ALA A 109 23.90 6.83 10.82
C ALA A 109 23.52 8.30 11.10
N ASP A 110 22.27 8.67 10.81
CA ASP A 110 21.65 9.93 11.25
C ASP A 110 20.81 9.70 12.51
N ASP A 111 19.50 9.49 12.38
CA ASP A 111 18.60 9.24 13.54
C ASP A 111 17.26 8.65 13.06
N VAL A 112 16.41 8.29 14.02
CA VAL A 112 14.98 8.05 13.81
C VAL A 112 14.21 9.34 14.09
N TYR A 113 13.38 9.77 13.14
CA TYR A 113 12.61 11.00 13.19
C TYR A 113 11.12 10.73 13.32
N PHE A 114 10.42 11.62 14.02
CA PHE A 114 8.96 11.63 14.13
C PHE A 114 8.37 13.02 13.91
N HIS A 115 7.27 13.08 13.16
CA HIS A 115 6.46 14.28 13.00
C HIS A 115 4.99 13.95 12.85
N ALA A 116 4.13 14.57 13.65
CA ALA A 116 2.69 14.58 13.43
C ALA A 116 2.25 15.99 13.02
N TYR A 117 1.56 16.13 11.89
CA TYR A 117 1.09 17.42 11.38
C TYR A 117 -0.11 17.25 10.42
N ASN A 118 -0.70 18.37 10.03
CA ASN A 118 -1.73 18.41 8.99
C ASN A 118 -1.06 18.76 7.65
N ASN A 119 -1.14 17.87 6.65
CA ASN A 119 -0.55 18.09 5.32
C ASN A 119 -1.46 18.86 4.35
N GLY A 120 -2.60 19.37 4.83
CA GLY A 120 -3.64 20.07 4.07
C GLY A 120 -4.85 19.18 3.71
N SER A 121 -4.66 17.86 3.65
CA SER A 121 -5.73 16.90 3.31
C SER A 121 -5.99 15.87 4.41
N HIS A 122 -4.94 15.51 5.15
CA HIS A 122 -4.97 14.53 6.24
C HIS A 122 -4.18 15.03 7.44
N LEU A 123 -4.57 14.58 8.62
CA LEU A 123 -3.64 14.47 9.73
C LEU A 123 -2.74 13.28 9.46
N VAL A 124 -1.42 13.52 9.48
CA VAL A 124 -0.41 12.52 9.16
C VAL A 124 0.61 12.40 10.27
N ALA A 125 1.15 11.20 10.43
CA ALA A 125 2.34 10.96 11.25
C ALA A 125 3.42 10.31 10.38
N VAL A 126 4.57 10.97 10.28
CA VAL A 126 5.74 10.52 9.52
C VAL A 126 6.76 9.96 10.50
N ILE A 127 7.17 8.72 10.29
CA ILE A 127 8.24 8.04 11.02
C ILE A 127 9.34 7.75 10.00
N THR A 128 10.56 8.22 10.24
CA THR A 128 11.68 8.01 9.30
C THR A 128 12.90 7.48 10.03
N TRP A 129 13.34 6.27 9.70
CA TRP A 129 14.68 5.80 10.01
C TRP A 129 15.59 6.35 8.92
N LYS A 130 16.21 7.49 9.18
CA LYS A 130 16.95 8.24 8.15
C LYS A 130 18.42 7.88 8.19
N ASP A 131 18.94 7.50 7.02
CA ASP A 131 20.33 7.11 6.81
C ASP A 131 20.87 6.18 7.91
N VAL A 132 20.01 5.33 8.49
CA VAL A 132 20.38 4.37 9.52
C VAL A 132 21.20 3.23 8.90
N VAL A 133 21.94 2.49 9.73
CA VAL A 133 22.68 1.31 9.31
C VAL A 133 22.16 0.08 10.04
N GLU A 134 22.37 -1.10 9.46
CA GLU A 134 22.30 -2.34 10.23
C GLU A 134 23.50 -2.42 11.19
N ALA A 135 23.31 -3.01 12.37
CA ALA A 135 24.34 -3.15 13.37
C ALA A 135 25.59 -3.84 12.80
N GLY A 136 26.75 -3.22 13.01
CA GLY A 136 28.02 -3.70 12.47
C GLY A 136 28.24 -3.45 10.96
N GLN A 137 27.30 -2.80 10.26
CA GLN A 137 27.46 -2.36 8.87
C GLN A 137 27.78 -0.86 8.78
N THR A 138 28.13 -0.40 7.58
CA THR A 138 28.51 1.01 7.32
C THR A 138 27.72 1.68 6.20
N THR A 139 26.81 0.96 5.54
CA THR A 139 26.05 1.48 4.40
C THR A 139 24.74 2.06 4.91
N PRO A 140 24.56 3.39 4.88
CA PRO A 140 23.33 4.01 5.34
C PRO A 140 22.19 3.84 4.35
N PHE A 141 20.98 3.78 4.88
CA PHE A 141 19.76 3.75 4.10
C PHE A 141 18.61 4.42 4.84
N THR A 142 17.55 4.74 4.09
CA THR A 142 16.38 5.40 4.66
C THR A 142 15.13 4.56 4.47
N VAL A 143 14.34 4.43 5.53
CA VAL A 143 13.00 3.84 5.53
C VAL A 143 12.02 4.83 6.13
N GLN A 144 10.85 4.99 5.52
CA GLN A 144 9.82 5.91 6.02
C GLN A 144 8.44 5.27 6.03
N VAL A 145 7.70 5.55 7.09
CA VAL A 145 6.27 5.27 7.21
C VAL A 145 5.49 6.57 7.31
N VAL A 146 4.36 6.65 6.62
CA VAL A 146 3.38 7.73 6.78
C VAL A 146 2.06 7.11 7.17
N LEU A 147 1.63 7.34 8.41
CA LEU A 147 0.30 6.99 8.92
C LEU A 147 -0.68 8.14 8.65
N ARG A 148 -1.95 7.84 8.37
CA ARG A 148 -2.98 8.84 8.08
C ARG A 148 -4.24 8.62 8.93
N ASP A 149 -5.00 9.69 9.13
CA ASP A 149 -6.26 9.69 9.89
C ASP A 149 -7.42 8.91 9.26
N ASP A 150 -7.26 8.46 8.01
CA ASP A 150 -8.16 7.52 7.35
C ASP A 150 -7.81 6.04 7.60
N ASN A 151 -6.84 5.76 8.48
CA ASN A 151 -6.26 4.45 8.79
C ASN A 151 -5.48 3.80 7.65
N SER A 152 -5.20 4.53 6.56
CA SER A 152 -4.21 4.09 5.58
C SER A 152 -2.80 4.40 6.08
N PHE A 153 -1.83 3.67 5.53
CA PHE A 153 -0.43 4.02 5.70
C PHE A 153 0.40 3.65 4.48
N SER A 154 1.58 4.24 4.36
CA SER A 154 2.53 3.90 3.29
C SER A 154 3.91 3.65 3.85
N MET A 155 4.64 2.70 3.26
CA MET A 155 6.03 2.39 3.56
C MET A 155 6.90 2.70 2.35
N TRP A 156 8.09 3.26 2.56
CA TRP A 156 9.01 3.64 1.50
C TRP A 156 10.45 3.29 1.88
N TRP A 157 11.23 2.83 0.90
CA TRP A 157 12.63 2.45 1.07
C TRP A 157 13.52 3.18 0.09
N SER A 158 14.69 3.64 0.55
CA SER A 158 15.68 4.22 -0.34
C SER A 158 16.21 3.15 -1.30
N ALA A 159 16.82 3.58 -2.40
CA ALA A 159 17.50 2.65 -3.32
C ALA A 159 18.68 1.89 -2.68
N THR A 160 19.12 2.33 -1.50
CA THR A 160 20.20 1.72 -0.71
C THR A 160 19.70 0.87 0.46
N ALA A 161 18.37 0.71 0.61
CA ALA A 161 17.78 -0.10 1.67
C ALA A 161 18.44 -1.48 1.76
N PRO A 162 18.65 -1.97 3.00
CA PRO A 162 19.77 -2.84 3.28
C PRO A 162 19.53 -4.25 2.77
N ALA A 163 20.63 -4.97 2.72
CA ALA A 163 20.70 -6.35 2.28
C ALA A 163 20.90 -7.31 3.47
N GLY A 164 20.60 -6.96 4.71
CA GLY A 164 20.60 -7.92 5.82
C GLY A 164 19.32 -8.74 5.89
N SER A 165 19.25 -9.64 6.86
CA SER A 165 18.04 -10.44 7.08
C SER A 165 16.98 -9.59 7.75
N SER A 166 15.80 -9.50 7.16
CA SER A 166 14.77 -8.56 7.61
C SER A 166 13.36 -9.08 7.39
N LEU A 167 12.40 -8.45 8.08
CA LEU A 167 10.97 -8.68 7.91
C LEU A 167 10.25 -7.37 7.59
N VAL A 168 9.45 -7.36 6.54
CA VAL A 168 8.58 -6.25 6.18
C VAL A 168 7.13 -6.69 6.27
N GLY A 169 6.25 -5.84 6.81
CA GLY A 169 4.82 -6.07 6.79
C GLY A 169 4.11 -5.54 8.02
N MET A 170 3.06 -6.25 8.41
CA MET A 170 2.29 -5.97 9.62
C MET A 170 1.64 -7.26 10.13
N SER A 171 1.30 -7.29 11.42
CA SER A 171 0.49 -8.36 11.99
C SER A 171 -0.41 -7.81 13.08
N ALA A 172 -1.60 -8.39 13.21
CA ALA A 172 -2.46 -8.21 14.37
C ALA A 172 -1.91 -8.90 15.64
N GLY A 173 -0.96 -9.84 15.48
CA GLY A 173 -0.33 -10.58 16.57
C GLY A 173 -1.25 -11.63 17.19
N ALA A 174 -1.14 -11.80 18.51
CA ALA A 174 -2.04 -12.61 19.34
C ALA A 174 -2.15 -14.11 18.98
N ASN A 175 -1.09 -14.69 18.41
CA ASN A 175 -1.03 -16.06 17.90
C ASN A 175 -2.01 -16.31 16.74
N GLY A 176 -2.24 -15.30 15.90
CA GLY A 176 -2.95 -15.45 14.65
C GLY A 176 -2.34 -16.55 13.78
N ALA A 177 -3.18 -17.20 12.95
CA ALA A 177 -2.70 -18.20 12.01
C ALA A 177 -1.70 -17.56 11.03
N ASP A 178 -0.61 -18.26 10.74
CA ASP A 178 0.37 -17.81 9.76
C ASP A 178 -0.26 -17.81 8.36
N PRO A 179 -0.43 -16.65 7.70
CA PRO A 179 -0.92 -16.59 6.32
C PRO A 179 0.09 -17.12 5.30
N GLY A 180 1.34 -17.36 5.73
CA GLY A 180 2.49 -17.64 4.89
C GLY A 180 3.16 -16.37 4.35
N VAL A 181 4.43 -16.52 3.96
CA VAL A 181 5.22 -15.44 3.35
C VAL A 181 4.54 -14.95 2.07
N SER A 182 4.33 -13.64 1.98
CA SER A 182 3.84 -12.96 0.77
C SER A 182 5.01 -12.41 -0.04
N ASN A 183 4.78 -12.14 -1.33
CA ASN A 183 5.69 -11.32 -2.13
C ASN A 183 5.07 -9.92 -2.24
N LEU A 184 5.53 -9.00 -1.40
CA LEU A 184 5.00 -7.65 -1.27
C LEU A 184 5.29 -6.77 -2.49
N ASN A 185 6.28 -7.13 -3.31
CA ASN A 185 6.55 -6.49 -4.59
C ASN A 185 5.51 -6.88 -5.67
N CYS A 186 4.80 -8.00 -5.46
CA CYS A 186 3.80 -8.57 -6.37
C CYS A 186 2.35 -8.15 -6.02
N GLY A 187 2.06 -6.85 -6.04
CA GLY A 187 0.73 -6.33 -5.71
C GLY A 187 -0.37 -6.61 -6.75
N PRO A 188 -1.65 -6.43 -6.39
CA PRO A 188 -2.15 -6.18 -5.04
C PRO A 188 -2.37 -7.46 -4.21
N LEU A 189 -2.20 -7.33 -2.90
CA LEU A 189 -2.38 -8.41 -1.92
C LEU A 189 -3.52 -8.06 -0.96
N LEU A 190 -4.35 -9.06 -0.64
CA LEU A 190 -5.48 -8.91 0.27
C LEU A 190 -5.28 -9.79 1.51
N SER A 191 -5.38 -9.20 2.70
CA SER A 191 -5.55 -9.93 3.95
C SER A 191 -7.02 -9.87 4.39
N THR A 192 -7.61 -11.02 4.72
CA THR A 192 -9.01 -11.11 5.14
C THR A 192 -9.21 -10.76 6.62
N SER A 193 -10.43 -10.41 6.99
CA SER A 193 -10.84 -9.72 8.23
C SER A 193 -10.76 -10.53 9.55
N GLY A 194 -10.11 -11.70 9.55
CA GLY A 194 -9.92 -12.50 10.76
C GLY A 194 -8.73 -12.04 11.59
N GLU A 195 -7.59 -11.83 10.95
CA GLU A 195 -6.33 -11.37 11.55
C GLU A 195 -5.50 -10.75 10.42
N PRO A 196 -5.48 -9.41 10.24
CA PRO A 196 -4.77 -8.79 9.13
C PRO A 196 -3.25 -8.89 9.34
N THR A 197 -2.69 -10.00 8.86
CA THR A 197 -1.27 -10.26 8.84
C THR A 197 -0.85 -10.41 7.38
N LEU A 198 0.13 -9.61 6.98
CA LEU A 198 0.76 -9.68 5.68
C LEU A 198 2.22 -9.30 5.86
N TYR A 199 3.12 -10.19 5.44
CA TYR A 199 4.54 -9.96 5.60
C TYR A 199 5.36 -10.66 4.51
N GLU A 200 6.58 -10.18 4.34
CA GLU A 200 7.64 -10.83 3.58
C GLU A 200 8.91 -10.87 4.44
N THR A 201 9.64 -11.98 4.34
CA THR A 201 10.94 -12.12 4.98
C THR A 201 12.02 -12.13 3.92
N PHE A 202 13.08 -11.37 4.14
CA PHE A 202 14.22 -11.27 3.25
C PHE A 202 15.43 -11.92 3.91
N ALA A 203 16.10 -12.78 3.15
CA ALA A 203 17.44 -13.22 3.53
C ALA A 203 18.44 -12.11 3.21
N ALA A 204 19.63 -12.19 3.80
CA ALA A 204 20.69 -11.26 3.44
C ALA A 204 20.98 -11.30 1.93
N GLY A 205 20.96 -10.14 1.26
CA GLY A 205 21.17 -9.98 -0.17
C GLY A 205 19.90 -10.02 -1.02
N SER A 206 18.73 -10.28 -0.43
CA SER A 206 17.51 -10.54 -1.20
C SER A 206 16.42 -9.46 -1.09
N PHE A 207 16.72 -8.30 -0.50
CA PHE A 207 15.74 -7.22 -0.33
C PHE A 207 15.38 -6.60 -1.69
N ASP A 208 14.15 -6.84 -2.15
CA ASP A 208 13.69 -6.43 -3.48
C ASP A 208 12.73 -5.22 -3.47
N LEU A 209 12.45 -4.67 -2.29
CA LEU A 209 11.65 -3.46 -2.11
C LEU A 209 12.50 -2.16 -2.15
N ALA A 210 13.81 -2.26 -2.37
CA ALA A 210 14.70 -1.11 -2.45
C ALA A 210 14.28 -0.14 -3.57
N GLY A 211 14.14 1.15 -3.24
CA GLY A 211 13.68 2.19 -4.16
C GLY A 211 12.18 2.14 -4.47
N ASN A 212 11.42 1.26 -3.84
CA ASN A 212 9.98 1.12 -3.99
C ASN A 212 9.25 1.56 -2.72
N GLY A 213 7.92 1.44 -2.74
CA GLY A 213 7.09 1.49 -1.54
C GLY A 213 5.78 0.75 -1.69
N ILE A 214 5.04 0.71 -0.59
CA ILE A 214 3.77 0.01 -0.49
C ILE A 214 2.76 0.92 0.18
N ASN A 215 1.56 0.99 -0.39
CA ASN A 215 0.41 1.63 0.21
C ASN A 215 -0.52 0.57 0.81
N TRP A 216 -0.90 0.79 2.04
CA TRP A 216 -1.75 -0.07 2.84
C TRP A 216 -3.07 0.65 3.07
N LEU A 217 -4.14 0.09 2.52
CA LEU A 217 -5.48 0.68 2.55
C LEU A 217 -6.40 -0.19 3.43
N PRO A 218 -7.18 0.39 4.34
CA PRO A 218 -8.15 -0.37 5.13
C PRO A 218 -9.25 -0.96 4.21
N PHE A 219 -9.66 -2.19 4.47
CA PHE A 219 -10.71 -2.87 3.69
C PHE A 219 -11.58 -3.79 4.57
N GLY A 220 -12.82 -3.42 4.87
CA GLY A 220 -13.84 -4.34 5.43
C GLY A 220 -13.41 -5.14 6.67
N GLY A 221 -12.59 -4.57 7.55
CA GLY A 221 -12.01 -5.23 8.73
C GLY A 221 -10.64 -5.91 8.51
N GLY A 222 -10.10 -5.84 7.30
CA GLY A 222 -8.74 -6.23 6.93
C GLY A 222 -7.98 -5.08 6.24
N VAL A 223 -6.94 -5.43 5.48
CA VAL A 223 -6.07 -4.45 4.80
C VAL A 223 -5.72 -4.94 3.40
N TYR A 224 -5.58 -3.99 2.50
CA TYR A 224 -5.17 -4.16 1.10
C TYR A 224 -3.81 -3.51 0.88
N ALA A 225 -2.83 -4.28 0.39
CA ALA A 225 -1.48 -3.79 0.13
C ALA A 225 -1.24 -3.64 -1.38
N VAL A 226 -0.72 -2.47 -1.79
CA VAL A 226 -0.44 -2.12 -3.18
C VAL A 226 0.99 -1.63 -3.31
N SER A 227 1.82 -2.35 -4.07
CA SER A 227 3.18 -1.92 -4.38
C SER A 227 3.23 -0.77 -5.39
N THR A 228 4.18 0.14 -5.20
CA THR A 228 4.40 1.33 -6.04
C THR A 228 5.90 1.65 -6.16
N PRO A 229 6.45 1.86 -7.37
CA PRO A 229 5.81 1.62 -8.66
C PRO A 229 5.48 0.14 -8.85
N PHE A 230 4.33 -0.16 -9.45
CA PHE A 230 3.98 -1.52 -9.82
C PHE A 230 4.86 -1.97 -10.99
N VAL A 231 5.91 -2.75 -10.73
CA VAL A 231 6.78 -3.30 -11.77
C VAL A 231 6.19 -4.65 -12.22
N GLY A 232 5.10 -4.59 -13.00
CA GLY A 232 4.18 -5.68 -13.32
C GLY A 232 4.72 -6.88 -14.11
N THR A 233 5.71 -7.61 -13.58
CA THR A 233 6.13 -8.91 -14.13
C THR A 233 6.23 -10.03 -13.09
N CYS A 234 5.74 -9.78 -11.88
CA CYS A 234 5.79 -10.80 -10.84
C CYS A 234 4.88 -11.99 -11.21
N VAL A 235 5.49 -13.18 -11.29
CA VAL A 235 4.74 -14.44 -11.24
C VAL A 235 4.48 -14.67 -9.76
N PRO A 236 3.22 -14.60 -9.31
CA PRO A 236 2.94 -14.76 -7.90
C PRO A 236 3.37 -16.15 -7.43
N PRO A 237 4.00 -16.26 -6.25
CA PRO A 237 4.22 -17.56 -5.63
C PRO A 237 2.87 -18.27 -5.49
N VAL A 238 2.87 -19.60 -5.68
CA VAL A 238 1.68 -20.44 -5.51
C VAL A 238 1.05 -20.08 -4.16
N PRO A 239 -0.23 -19.64 -4.13
CA PRO A 239 -0.81 -19.15 -2.89
C PRO A 239 -0.70 -20.22 -1.79
N PRO A 240 -0.24 -19.87 -0.57
CA PRO A 240 -0.73 -20.59 0.59
C PRO A 240 -2.27 -20.52 0.55
N THR A 241 -2.96 -21.56 1.00
CA THR A 241 -4.41 -21.79 0.85
C THR A 241 -5.36 -20.64 1.28
N GLN A 242 -4.83 -19.51 1.75
CA GLN A 242 -5.60 -18.36 2.25
C GLN A 242 -5.26 -16.99 1.61
N ALA A 243 -4.18 -16.84 0.85
CA ALA A 243 -3.86 -15.57 0.17
C ALA A 243 -4.53 -15.52 -1.22
N ARG A 244 -5.74 -14.97 -1.32
CA ARG A 244 -6.36 -14.70 -2.63
C ARG A 244 -5.83 -13.39 -3.17
N MET A 245 -4.99 -13.45 -4.20
CA MET A 245 -4.77 -12.29 -5.06
C MET A 245 -6.07 -11.90 -5.73
N THR A 246 -6.45 -10.64 -5.61
CA THR A 246 -7.57 -10.06 -6.37
C THR A 246 -7.00 -9.15 -7.44
N GLY A 247 -6.98 -9.62 -8.69
CA GLY A 247 -6.65 -8.80 -9.87
C GLY A 247 -5.16 -8.71 -10.17
N VAL A 248 -4.70 -9.49 -11.14
CA VAL A 248 -3.39 -9.30 -11.77
C VAL A 248 -3.45 -7.97 -12.55
N GLY A 249 -2.59 -7.01 -12.21
CA GLY A 249 -2.45 -5.75 -12.93
C GLY A 249 -2.26 -5.97 -14.45
N CYS A 250 -2.83 -5.08 -15.26
CA CYS A 250 -3.00 -5.16 -16.71
C CYS A 250 -1.70 -5.39 -17.51
N GLY A 251 -1.20 -6.63 -17.52
CA GLY A 251 -0.20 -7.10 -18.47
C GLY A 251 -0.85 -7.34 -19.83
N GLY A 252 -0.98 -6.30 -20.65
CA GLY A 252 -1.16 -6.40 -22.11
C GLY A 252 -2.16 -7.44 -22.64
N VAL A 253 -3.30 -7.64 -22.00
CA VAL A 253 -4.26 -8.66 -22.43
C VAL A 253 -5.20 -8.08 -23.48
N SER A 254 -5.07 -8.56 -24.72
CA SER A 254 -5.94 -8.24 -25.87
C SER A 254 -7.35 -8.85 -25.77
N THR A 255 -7.78 -9.30 -24.60
CA THR A 255 -9.09 -9.90 -24.38
C THR A 255 -9.92 -9.00 -23.47
N PRO A 256 -11.11 -8.58 -23.88
CA PRO A 256 -11.97 -7.77 -23.04
C PRO A 256 -12.30 -8.52 -21.74
N ARG A 257 -12.22 -7.82 -20.60
CA ARG A 257 -12.57 -8.31 -19.28
C ARG A 257 -13.76 -7.51 -18.77
N ALA A 258 -14.70 -8.18 -18.10
CA ALA A 258 -15.74 -7.51 -17.34
C ALA A 258 -15.38 -7.53 -15.86
N VAL A 259 -15.89 -6.53 -15.14
CA VAL A 259 -15.71 -6.37 -13.71
C VAL A 259 -17.10 -6.32 -13.09
N ASP A 260 -17.40 -7.25 -12.20
CA ASP A 260 -18.66 -7.27 -11.47
C ASP A 260 -18.49 -6.53 -10.14
N TYR A 261 -19.34 -5.55 -9.91
CA TYR A 261 -19.46 -4.85 -8.63
C TYR A 261 -20.60 -5.50 -7.85
N VAL A 262 -20.27 -6.30 -6.83
CA VAL A 262 -21.25 -6.99 -5.99
C VAL A 262 -21.40 -6.22 -4.68
N PRO A 263 -22.58 -5.67 -4.35
CA PRO A 263 -22.78 -4.95 -3.09
C PRO A 263 -22.37 -5.80 -1.87
N ASP A 264 -21.69 -5.20 -0.91
CA ASP A 264 -21.22 -5.88 0.33
C ASP A 264 -22.24 -5.84 1.48
N GLY A 265 -23.39 -5.16 1.28
CA GLY A 265 -24.43 -4.99 2.29
C GLY A 265 -24.14 -3.90 3.34
N SER A 266 -23.00 -3.22 3.28
CA SER A 266 -22.58 -2.14 4.19
C SER A 266 -22.37 -0.80 3.47
N GLY A 267 -22.84 -0.69 2.23
CA GLY A 267 -22.70 0.51 1.39
C GLY A 267 -21.47 0.51 0.48
N GLY A 268 -20.69 -0.58 0.45
CA GLY A 268 -19.58 -0.81 -0.46
C GLY A 268 -19.87 -1.89 -1.51
N TYR A 269 -18.83 -2.25 -2.27
CA TYR A 269 -18.88 -3.27 -3.32
C TYR A 269 -17.62 -4.15 -3.28
N HIS A 270 -17.79 -5.45 -3.52
CA HIS A 270 -16.73 -6.35 -3.94
C HIS A 270 -16.51 -6.21 -5.44
N VAL A 271 -15.25 -6.09 -5.84
CA VAL A 271 -14.83 -6.04 -7.24
C VAL A 271 -14.36 -7.44 -7.63
N LEU A 272 -15.14 -8.14 -8.46
CA LEU A 272 -14.82 -9.48 -8.94
C LEU A 272 -14.49 -9.45 -10.43
N GLU A 273 -13.50 -10.24 -10.85
CA GLU A 273 -13.31 -10.48 -12.28
C GLU A 273 -14.48 -11.30 -12.81
N SER A 274 -15.20 -10.74 -13.78
CA SER A 274 -16.31 -11.42 -14.44
C SER A 274 -15.82 -12.15 -15.68
N THR A 275 -16.21 -13.43 -15.80
CA THR A 275 -16.00 -14.19 -17.04
C THR A 275 -17.02 -13.82 -18.13
N ASN A 276 -18.06 -13.06 -17.78
CA ASN A 276 -19.12 -12.66 -18.69
C ASN A 276 -18.87 -11.26 -19.20
N VAL A 277 -18.09 -11.17 -20.27
CA VAL A 277 -17.68 -9.89 -20.87
C VAL A 277 -18.89 -9.06 -21.36
N PHE A 278 -20.02 -9.71 -21.64
CA PHE A 278 -21.30 -9.09 -21.95
C PHE A 278 -22.44 -10.02 -21.50
N ASP A 279 -23.52 -9.46 -20.95
CA ASP A 279 -24.77 -10.21 -20.79
C ASP A 279 -25.25 -10.64 -22.19
N PRO A 280 -25.38 -11.95 -22.50
CA PRO A 280 -25.87 -12.40 -23.79
C PRO A 280 -27.31 -11.92 -24.08
N ASN A 281 -28.01 -11.41 -23.06
CA ASN A 281 -29.35 -10.85 -23.15
C ASN A 281 -29.37 -9.31 -23.25
N VAL A 282 -28.22 -8.63 -23.49
CA VAL A 282 -28.30 -7.24 -23.96
C VAL A 282 -29.03 -7.28 -25.31
N GLY A 283 -30.33 -7.01 -25.28
CA GLY A 283 -31.18 -6.93 -26.45
C GLY A 283 -30.63 -5.92 -27.45
N SER A 284 -31.16 -5.94 -28.68
CA SER A 284 -30.75 -5.05 -29.76
C SER A 284 -30.70 -3.58 -29.32
N SER A 285 -29.49 -3.07 -29.10
CA SER A 285 -29.11 -1.70 -28.73
C SER A 285 -29.89 -1.06 -27.56
N ILE A 286 -29.18 -0.69 -26.49
CA ILE A 286 -29.47 0.61 -25.86
C ILE A 286 -29.32 1.61 -27.02
N GLY A 287 -30.45 2.16 -27.47
CA GLY A 287 -30.57 2.82 -28.77
C GLY A 287 -29.36 3.72 -29.04
N ILE A 288 -28.75 3.59 -30.22
CA ILE A 288 -27.65 4.45 -30.65
C ILE A 288 -28.14 5.89 -30.51
N VAL A 289 -27.61 6.55 -29.50
CA VAL A 289 -27.77 7.98 -29.31
C VAL A 289 -26.80 8.59 -30.30
N THR A 290 -27.32 9.33 -31.28
CA THR A 290 -26.49 10.25 -32.06
C THR A 290 -25.82 11.23 -31.09
N ASP A 291 -24.70 11.82 -31.49
CA ASP A 291 -23.86 12.69 -30.66
C ASP A 291 -24.58 13.81 -29.89
N GLU A 292 -25.82 14.16 -30.24
CA GLU A 292 -26.64 15.17 -29.54
C GLU A 292 -28.02 14.70 -29.01
N GLY A 293 -28.29 13.40 -28.92
CA GLY A 293 -29.51 12.90 -28.27
C GLY A 293 -29.35 12.67 -26.76
N ILE A 294 -30.39 12.88 -25.96
CA ILE A 294 -30.51 12.23 -24.64
C ILE A 294 -31.70 11.28 -24.74
N ALA A 295 -31.43 9.98 -24.76
CA ALA A 295 -32.47 8.96 -24.66
C ALA A 295 -32.55 8.50 -23.19
N VAL A 296 -33.69 8.74 -22.56
CA VAL A 296 -33.99 8.16 -21.25
C VAL A 296 -34.42 6.71 -21.49
N ALA A 297 -33.53 5.75 -21.22
CA ALA A 297 -33.86 4.34 -21.19
C ALA A 297 -34.39 4.00 -19.78
N PRO A 298 -35.69 3.68 -19.61
CA PRO A 298 -36.20 3.27 -18.31
C PRO A 298 -35.55 1.94 -17.93
N LEU A 299 -34.81 1.94 -16.82
CA LEU A 299 -34.33 0.72 -16.22
C LEU A 299 -35.55 0.03 -15.59
N GLY A 300 -35.79 -1.25 -15.94
CA GLY A 300 -36.91 -2.04 -15.41
C GLY A 300 -36.81 -2.37 -13.92
N PHE A 301 -35.88 -1.75 -13.21
CA PHE A 301 -35.64 -1.86 -11.78
C PHE A 301 -35.14 -0.52 -11.24
N SER A 302 -35.38 -0.27 -9.95
CA SER A 302 -34.78 0.85 -9.24
C SER A 302 -33.50 0.38 -8.55
N PHE A 303 -32.45 1.18 -8.59
CA PHE A 303 -31.29 1.02 -7.72
C PHE A 303 -31.04 2.34 -6.98
N THR A 304 -30.63 2.24 -5.72
CA THR A 304 -30.28 3.40 -4.90
C THR A 304 -28.86 3.81 -5.23
N MET A 305 -28.67 5.04 -5.72
CA MET A 305 -27.33 5.60 -5.94
C MET A 305 -26.62 5.84 -4.60
N PRO A 306 -25.30 5.60 -4.49
CA PRO A 306 -24.56 5.79 -3.24
C PRO A 306 -24.38 7.25 -2.77
N SER A 307 -24.90 8.25 -3.48
CA SER A 307 -24.82 9.64 -3.03
C SER A 307 -26.10 10.04 -2.31
N GLY A 308 -26.01 10.20 -1.00
CA GLY A 308 -27.09 10.68 -0.15
C GLY A 308 -27.70 11.99 -0.65
N THR A 309 -29.00 11.93 -0.91
CA THR A 309 -29.97 12.89 -0.37
C THR A 309 -30.94 12.10 0.49
#